data_AF-A0A3C0BGS1-F1
#
_entry.id   AF-A0A3C0BGS1-F1
#
_cell.length_a   1.000
_cell.length_b   1.000
_cell.length_c   1.000
_cell.angle_alpha   90.00
_cell.angle_beta   90.00
_cell.angle_gamma   90.00
#
_symmetry.space_group_name_H-M   'P 1'
#
loop_
_entity.id
_entity.type
_entity.pdbx_description
1 polymer ?
#
loop_
_entity_poly.entity_id
_entity_poly.type
_entity_poly.pdbx_seq_one_letter_code
_entity_poly.pdbx_strand_id
1 'polypeptide(L)'
;MKKTVAVAAGCAAAILLLSGITGCSKKSASDNQYKGTITFSIWDNNLNEFIEKYKLVEKFHEKYPEADLEIEKMKDDSEYWNSMKIRASARQLPDVMFNKPFTLTRFKDYLLDLSETEADKNNLLADSYKIDGKVLGIPLTTTYEYVYYWKDMFAAAGVKVPATWGEFEDVTKKLQAFYGKADPDFMALACGLKDEWPDYPYMEFGPALEGGNGHNWNTMALQDAPFAEGTDIYKCYHKVYDLFTSGVLGKDPLGLGYDQASGLFAAKKAAIMATGDWGLQS
;
A
#
# COMPACT_ATOMS: atom_id res chain seq x y z
N MET A 1 26.87 19.17 32.40
CA MET A 1 28.17 19.77 32.00
C MET A 1 28.28 19.69 30.48
N LYS A 2 28.10 20.81 29.80
CA LYS A 2 28.15 20.92 28.33
C LYS A 2 29.63 21.03 27.92
N LYS A 3 30.10 20.19 27.00
CA LYS A 3 31.41 20.35 26.36
C LYS A 3 31.22 20.66 24.88
N THR A 4 31.33 21.95 24.59
CA THR A 4 31.52 22.54 23.27
C THR A 4 32.97 22.29 22.84
N VAL A 5 33.20 21.81 21.61
CA VAL A 5 34.55 21.76 21.00
C VAL A 5 34.57 22.77 19.86
N ALA A 6 35.58 23.63 19.92
CA ALA A 6 35.79 24.77 19.04
C ALA A 6 36.44 24.38 17.71
N VAL A 7 36.10 25.19 16.70
CA VAL A 7 36.56 25.22 15.32
C VAL A 7 38.05 25.60 15.24
N ALA A 8 38.81 24.91 14.39
CA ALA A 8 40.14 25.33 13.95
C ALA A 8 40.07 25.81 12.50
N ALA A 9 40.43 27.07 12.29
CA ALA A 9 40.56 27.73 10.99
C ALA A 9 41.94 27.42 10.37
N GLY A 10 41.97 27.08 9.08
CA GLY A 10 43.18 26.93 8.29
C GLY A 10 43.04 27.67 6.97
N CYS A 11 43.71 28.82 6.86
CA CYS A 11 43.83 29.62 5.66
C CYS A 11 44.84 29.00 4.68
N ALA A 12 44.48 28.92 3.40
CA ALA A 12 45.45 28.96 2.30
C ALA A 12 44.84 29.73 1.13
N ALA A 13 45.41 30.92 0.88
CA ALA A 13 45.10 31.78 -0.24
C ALA A 13 45.95 31.38 -1.46
N ALA A 14 45.34 31.39 -2.65
CA ALA A 14 46.05 31.62 -3.90
C ALA A 14 45.23 32.61 -4.74
N ILE A 15 45.93 33.61 -5.25
CA ILE A 15 45.43 34.90 -5.74
C ILE A 15 45.59 34.96 -7.27
N LEU A 16 44.53 35.48 -7.92
CA LEU A 16 44.44 36.23 -9.19
C LEU A 16 44.78 35.56 -10.53
N LEU A 17 43.84 35.70 -11.48
CA LEU A 17 43.98 36.61 -12.62
C LEU A 17 42.59 37.15 -13.06
N LEU A 18 42.51 38.47 -13.21
CA LEU A 18 41.31 39.25 -13.54
C LEU A 18 41.30 39.67 -15.02
N SER A 19 40.12 40.14 -15.47
CA SER A 19 39.75 40.91 -16.67
C SER A 19 39.40 40.10 -17.94
N GLY A 20 38.27 40.33 -18.63
CA GLY A 20 37.15 41.25 -18.44
C GLY A 20 36.22 41.20 -19.67
N ILE A 21 35.18 42.06 -19.66
CA ILE A 21 34.25 42.44 -20.75
C ILE A 21 32.86 41.77 -20.73
N THR A 22 31.96 42.47 -20.02
CA THR A 22 30.59 42.87 -20.40
C THR A 22 29.89 42.16 -21.56
N GLY A 23 28.79 41.48 -21.22
CA GLY A 23 27.70 41.14 -22.13
C GLY A 23 26.45 40.80 -21.34
N CYS A 24 25.57 41.78 -21.11
CA CYS A 24 24.20 41.55 -20.64
C CYS A 24 23.47 40.72 -21.71
N SER A 25 23.41 39.41 -21.52
CA SER A 25 22.55 38.52 -22.28
C SER A 25 21.62 37.80 -21.32
N LYS A 26 20.33 37.90 -21.64
CA LYS A 26 19.19 37.21 -21.02
C LYS A 26 19.61 35.88 -20.41
N LYS A 27 19.35 35.72 -19.11
CA LYS A 27 19.39 34.43 -18.40
C LYS A 27 18.25 33.58 -18.96
N SER A 28 18.50 32.96 -20.11
CA SER A 28 17.67 31.89 -20.66
C SER A 28 17.76 30.72 -19.69
N ALA A 29 16.64 30.37 -19.08
CA ALA A 29 16.51 29.16 -18.29
C ALA A 29 16.45 27.96 -19.25
N SER A 30 17.53 27.20 -19.35
CA SER A 30 17.56 25.76 -19.68
C SER A 30 19.01 25.28 -19.85
N ASP A 31 19.58 24.60 -18.84
CA ASP A 31 20.55 23.50 -19.07
C ASP A 31 20.89 22.68 -17.81
N ASN A 32 19.89 22.36 -16.98
CA ASN A 32 20.08 21.29 -16.00
C ASN A 32 19.72 19.96 -16.68
N GLN A 33 20.67 19.37 -17.41
CA GLN A 33 20.59 17.95 -17.72
C GLN A 33 20.77 17.19 -16.40
N TYR A 34 19.66 16.64 -15.87
CA TYR A 34 19.71 15.70 -14.76
C TYR A 34 20.57 14.50 -15.18
N LYS A 35 21.48 14.08 -14.31
CA LYS A 35 22.40 12.96 -14.56
C LYS A 35 22.40 11.96 -13.41
N GLY A 36 22.65 10.69 -13.72
CA GLY A 36 22.78 9.60 -12.76
C GLY A 36 21.61 8.63 -12.75
N THR A 37 21.72 7.57 -11.95
CA THR A 37 20.73 6.50 -11.85
C THR A 37 19.80 6.76 -10.66
N ILE A 38 18.49 6.70 -10.92
CA ILE A 38 17.43 6.71 -9.90
C ILE A 38 16.97 5.27 -9.72
N THR A 39 17.00 4.79 -8.48
CA THR A 39 16.47 3.47 -8.11
C THR A 39 15.02 3.59 -7.64
N PHE A 40 14.14 2.80 -8.24
CA PHE A 40 12.73 2.69 -7.84
C PHE A 40 12.40 1.25 -7.47
N SER A 41 12.32 0.96 -6.18
CA SER A 41 12.01 -0.38 -5.69
C SER A 41 10.49 -0.57 -5.52
N ILE A 42 9.98 -1.69 -6.04
CA ILE A 42 8.56 -2.06 -6.00
C ILE A 42 8.38 -3.55 -5.60
N TRP A 43 7.22 -3.90 -5.05
CA TRP A 43 6.80 -5.31 -4.89
C TRP A 43 5.53 -5.66 -5.66
N ASP A 44 4.83 -4.68 -6.22
CA ASP A 44 3.52 -4.89 -6.85
C ASP A 44 3.63 -5.34 -8.31
N ASN A 45 2.95 -6.43 -8.65
CA ASN A 45 3.03 -7.04 -10.00
C ASN A 45 2.32 -6.19 -11.03
N ASN A 46 1.15 -5.64 -10.68
CA ASN A 46 0.36 -4.81 -11.58
C ASN A 46 1.13 -3.53 -11.97
N LEU A 47 1.82 -2.91 -11.01
CA LEU A 47 2.71 -1.78 -11.26
C LEU A 47 3.88 -2.16 -12.17
N ASN A 48 4.52 -3.31 -11.94
CA ASN A 48 5.60 -3.77 -12.80
C ASN A 48 5.12 -3.97 -14.25
N GLU A 49 4.00 -4.67 -14.44
CA GLU A 49 3.39 -4.88 -15.74
C GLU A 49 2.98 -3.55 -16.40
N PHE A 50 2.46 -2.59 -15.63
CA PHE A 50 2.14 -1.25 -16.13
C PHE A 50 3.40 -0.52 -16.62
N ILE A 51 4.48 -0.55 -15.85
CA ILE A 51 5.78 0.05 -16.21
C ILE A 51 6.29 -0.55 -17.54
N GLU A 52 6.25 -1.87 -17.67
CA GLU A 52 6.69 -2.60 -18.86
C GLU A 52 5.79 -2.31 -20.07
N LYS A 53 4.48 -2.48 -19.91
CA LYS A 53 3.48 -2.28 -20.97
C LYS A 53 3.53 -0.88 -21.58
N TYR A 54 3.74 0.14 -20.75
CA TYR A 54 3.79 1.53 -21.20
C TYR A 54 5.22 2.04 -21.44
N LYS A 55 6.23 1.17 -21.32
CA LYS A 55 7.65 1.46 -21.57
C LYS A 55 8.12 2.70 -20.80
N LEU A 56 7.77 2.78 -19.52
CA LEU A 56 7.99 4.01 -18.73
C LEU A 56 9.47 4.31 -18.51
N VAL A 57 10.32 3.28 -18.37
CA VAL A 57 11.78 3.45 -18.28
C VAL A 57 12.35 4.04 -19.56
N GLU A 58 11.94 3.55 -20.73
CA GLU A 58 12.37 4.08 -22.03
C GLU A 58 11.93 5.55 -22.18
N LYS A 59 10.67 5.86 -21.87
CA LYS A 59 10.15 7.24 -21.91
C LYS A 59 10.84 8.18 -20.93
N PHE A 60 11.27 7.67 -19.77
CA PHE A 60 12.07 8.42 -18.83
C PHE A 60 13.43 8.78 -19.45
N HIS A 61 14.12 7.80 -20.04
CA HIS A 61 15.41 8.00 -20.69
C HIS A 61 15.30 8.92 -21.93
N GLU A 62 14.25 8.79 -22.75
CA GLU A 62 13.99 9.71 -23.87
C GLU A 62 13.84 11.17 -23.41
N LYS A 63 13.20 11.39 -22.25
CA LYS A 63 13.01 12.72 -21.66
C LYS A 63 14.26 13.22 -20.93
N TYR A 64 15.04 12.33 -20.33
CA TYR A 64 16.24 12.62 -19.56
C TYR A 64 17.42 11.75 -20.01
N PRO A 65 18.09 12.07 -21.14
CA PRO A 65 19.05 11.16 -21.79
C PRO A 65 20.31 10.83 -20.98
N GLU A 66 20.63 11.66 -19.98
CA GLU A 66 21.81 11.49 -19.11
C GLU A 66 21.45 10.86 -17.76
N ALA A 67 20.18 10.54 -17.54
CA ALA A 67 19.67 9.90 -16.34
C ALA A 67 19.06 8.52 -16.66
N ASP A 68 19.24 7.60 -15.73
CA ASP A 68 18.71 6.24 -15.81
C ASP A 68 17.68 6.01 -14.71
N LEU A 69 16.69 5.16 -15.01
CA LEU A 69 15.71 4.68 -14.04
C LEU A 69 15.84 3.16 -13.92
N GLU A 70 16.28 2.69 -12.76
CA GLU A 70 16.40 1.27 -12.44
C GLU A 70 15.20 0.83 -11.60
N ILE A 71 14.44 -0.14 -12.10
CA ILE A 71 13.32 -0.73 -11.37
C ILE A 71 13.83 -1.96 -10.61
N GLU A 72 13.77 -1.91 -9.28
CA GLU A 72 14.11 -3.04 -8.42
C GLU A 72 12.84 -3.74 -7.97
N LYS A 73 12.51 -4.83 -8.64
CA LYS A 73 11.34 -5.64 -8.32
C LYS A 73 11.67 -6.69 -7.26
N MET A 74 11.05 -6.58 -6.09
CA MET A 74 11.08 -7.60 -5.03
C MET A 74 9.93 -8.60 -5.18
N LYS A 75 10.05 -9.78 -4.58
CA LYS A 75 9.11 -10.89 -4.77
C LYS A 75 7.70 -10.57 -4.29
N ASP A 76 7.61 -10.00 -3.09
CA ASP A 76 6.36 -9.72 -2.39
C ASP A 76 6.52 -8.57 -1.39
N ASP A 77 5.40 -8.16 -0.78
CA ASP A 77 5.36 -7.03 0.14
C ASP A 77 6.22 -7.29 1.42
N SER A 78 6.30 -8.54 1.83
CA SER A 78 6.94 -8.95 3.08
C SER A 78 8.46 -8.89 2.94
N GLU A 79 8.99 -9.39 1.82
CA GLU A 79 10.39 -9.19 1.45
C GLU A 79 10.70 -7.69 1.32
N TYR A 80 9.83 -6.94 0.64
CA TYR A 80 10.02 -5.51 0.44
C TYR A 80 10.16 -4.74 1.74
N TRP A 81 9.19 -4.89 2.64
CA TRP A 81 9.20 -4.15 3.90
C TRP A 81 10.33 -4.59 4.82
N ASN A 82 10.76 -5.85 4.79
CA ASN A 82 11.93 -6.29 5.52
C ASN A 82 13.23 -5.68 4.96
N SER A 83 13.36 -5.65 3.63
CA SER A 83 14.49 -5.00 2.94
C SER A 83 14.54 -3.50 3.24
N MET A 84 13.40 -2.78 3.14
CA MET A 84 13.34 -1.34 3.43
C MET A 84 13.71 -1.01 4.88
N LYS A 85 13.32 -1.84 5.86
CA LYS A 85 13.74 -1.64 7.28
C LYS A 85 15.25 -1.76 7.46
N ILE A 86 15.86 -2.80 6.86
CA ILE A 86 17.31 -3.04 6.93
C ILE A 86 18.04 -1.88 6.25
N ARG A 87 17.60 -1.51 5.03
CA ARG A 87 18.16 -0.41 4.25
C ARG A 87 18.03 0.94 4.93
N ALA A 88 16.90 1.23 5.59
CA ALA A 88 16.71 2.46 6.38
C ALA A 88 17.75 2.58 7.51
N SER A 89 18.04 1.46 8.19
CA SER A 89 19.04 1.42 9.26
C SER A 89 20.46 1.62 8.74
N ALA A 90 20.73 1.16 7.51
CA ALA A 90 22.00 1.32 6.80
C ALA A 90 22.13 2.65 6.03
N ARG A 91 21.06 3.47 5.95
CA ARG A 91 20.95 4.65 5.07
C ARG A 91 21.17 4.33 3.59
N GLN A 92 20.58 3.23 3.15
CA GLN A 92 20.66 2.69 1.78
C GLN A 92 19.26 2.43 1.20
N LEU A 93 18.28 3.26 1.56
CA LEU A 93 16.95 3.22 0.93
C LEU A 93 17.07 3.56 -0.57
N PRO A 94 16.17 3.05 -1.42
CA PRO A 94 16.12 3.47 -2.82
C PRO A 94 15.71 4.95 -2.91
N ASP A 95 15.98 5.55 -4.06
CA ASP A 95 15.63 6.96 -4.32
C ASP A 95 14.11 7.15 -4.36
N VAL A 96 13.38 6.18 -4.89
CA VAL A 96 11.92 6.15 -4.91
C VAL A 96 11.43 4.86 -4.22
N MET A 97 10.59 5.03 -3.21
CA MET A 97 9.94 3.93 -2.49
C MET A 97 8.48 3.82 -2.91
N PHE A 98 8.06 2.63 -3.32
CA PHE A 98 6.63 2.30 -3.39
C PHE A 98 6.09 2.20 -1.95
N ASN A 99 4.97 2.84 -1.66
CA ASN A 99 4.43 2.90 -0.29
C ASN A 99 2.93 2.66 -0.28
N LYS A 100 2.45 2.11 0.83
CA LYS A 100 1.03 2.16 1.20
C LYS A 100 0.80 3.35 2.13
N PRO A 101 -0.42 3.91 2.23
CA PRO A 101 -0.68 5.05 3.13
C PRO A 101 -0.22 4.81 4.58
N PHE A 102 -0.42 3.60 5.11
CA PHE A 102 -0.04 3.27 6.49
C PHE A 102 1.48 3.16 6.71
N THR A 103 2.29 3.01 5.66
CA THR A 103 3.76 2.88 5.80
C THR A 103 4.46 4.24 5.81
N LEU A 104 3.81 5.30 5.33
CA LEU A 104 4.42 6.63 5.23
C LEU A 104 4.88 7.16 6.60
N THR A 105 4.08 7.02 7.65
CA THR A 105 4.45 7.48 9.01
C THR A 105 5.72 6.80 9.52
N ARG A 106 5.92 5.52 9.18
CA ARG A 106 7.11 4.75 9.58
C ARG A 106 8.39 5.29 8.95
N PHE A 107 8.30 5.75 7.71
CA PHE A 107 9.46 6.23 6.94
C PHE A 107 9.53 7.76 6.86
N LYS A 108 8.66 8.50 7.55
CA LYS A 108 8.50 9.95 7.38
C LYS A 108 9.80 10.76 7.53
N ASP A 109 10.72 10.30 8.38
CA ASP A 109 12.01 10.98 8.61
C ASP A 109 13.03 10.73 7.47
N TYR A 110 12.74 9.78 6.57
CA TYR A 110 13.53 9.45 5.39
C TYR A 110 12.91 9.97 4.08
N LEU A 111 11.63 10.37 4.10
CA LEU A 111 10.90 10.83 2.92
C LEU A 111 11.04 12.34 2.74
N LEU A 112 11.13 12.76 1.47
CA LEU A 112 11.16 14.18 1.12
C LEU A 112 9.77 14.81 1.23
N ASP A 113 9.73 16.07 1.63
CA ASP A 113 8.51 16.88 1.52
C ASP A 113 8.29 17.25 0.05
N LEU A 114 7.24 16.67 -0.54
CA LEU A 114 6.85 16.86 -1.92
C LEU A 114 5.78 17.95 -2.08
N SER A 115 5.40 18.62 -1.00
CA SER A 115 4.41 19.70 -1.04
C SER A 115 4.82 20.77 -2.04
N GLU A 116 3.85 21.32 -2.78
CA GLU A 116 4.04 22.39 -3.78
C GLU A 116 4.85 22.00 -5.02
N THR A 117 5.34 20.76 -5.13
CA THR A 117 5.93 20.24 -6.37
C THR A 117 4.88 20.19 -7.48
N GLU A 118 5.33 20.13 -8.74
CA GLU A 118 4.40 19.94 -9.86
C GLU A 118 3.63 18.62 -9.76
N ALA A 119 4.26 17.57 -9.21
CA ALA A 119 3.61 16.29 -8.97
C ALA A 119 2.48 16.39 -7.93
N ASP A 120 2.69 17.11 -6.84
CA ASP A 120 1.66 17.39 -5.82
C ASP A 120 0.50 18.21 -6.40
N LYS A 121 0.81 19.32 -7.09
CA LYS A 121 -0.20 20.19 -7.72
C LYS A 121 -1.09 19.48 -8.74
N ASN A 122 -0.54 18.49 -9.43
CA ASN A 122 -1.27 17.69 -10.41
C ASN A 122 -2.04 16.52 -9.78
N ASN A 123 -1.91 16.29 -8.47
CA ASN A 123 -2.53 15.16 -7.77
C ASN A 123 -3.72 15.63 -6.92
N LEU A 124 -4.92 15.13 -7.22
CA LEU A 124 -6.14 15.51 -6.52
C LEU A 124 -6.30 14.85 -5.13
N LEU A 125 -5.43 13.89 -4.79
CA LEU A 125 -5.55 13.06 -3.59
C LEU A 125 -4.45 13.34 -2.58
N ALA A 126 -3.27 13.79 -3.01
CA ALA A 126 -2.09 13.96 -2.17
C ALA A 126 -2.35 14.77 -0.89
N ASP A 127 -3.17 15.84 -0.99
CA ASP A 127 -3.52 16.71 0.13
C ASP A 127 -4.20 15.96 1.29
N SER A 128 -5.07 14.99 0.99
CA SER A 128 -5.78 14.21 2.03
C SER A 128 -4.90 13.18 2.75
N TYR A 129 -3.68 12.94 2.26
CA TYR A 129 -2.73 11.99 2.85
C TYR A 129 -1.54 12.68 3.53
N LYS A 130 -1.64 13.99 3.78
CA LYS A 130 -0.61 14.74 4.49
C LYS A 130 -0.32 14.14 5.87
N ILE A 131 0.96 14.05 6.20
CA ILE A 131 1.45 13.67 7.52
C ILE A 131 2.20 14.88 8.07
N ASP A 132 1.84 15.32 9.28
CA ASP A 132 2.41 16.51 9.90
C ASP A 132 2.34 17.76 8.98
N GLY A 133 1.27 17.85 8.17
CA GLY A 133 1.03 18.94 7.22
C GLY A 133 1.78 18.83 5.88
N LYS A 134 2.55 17.76 5.66
CA LYS A 134 3.41 17.57 4.49
C LYS A 134 2.96 16.43 3.59
N VAL A 135 3.11 16.61 2.28
CA VAL A 135 2.92 15.53 1.30
C VAL A 135 4.20 14.71 1.23
N LEU A 136 4.20 13.52 1.82
CA LEU A 136 5.37 12.62 1.87
C LEU A 136 5.35 11.52 0.80
N GLY A 137 4.33 11.50 -0.04
CA GLY A 137 4.18 10.56 -1.14
C GLY A 137 3.11 11.04 -2.12
N ILE A 138 3.27 10.69 -3.39
CA ILE A 138 2.31 11.03 -4.44
C ILE A 138 1.47 9.78 -4.76
N PRO A 139 0.15 9.80 -4.51
CA PRO A 139 -0.72 8.69 -4.87
C PRO A 139 -0.65 8.37 -6.37
N LEU A 140 -0.25 7.14 -6.71
CA LEU A 140 -0.15 6.68 -8.10
C LEU A 140 -1.49 6.17 -8.64
N THR A 141 -2.19 5.40 -7.83
CA THR A 141 -3.48 4.78 -8.15
C THR A 141 -4.41 4.86 -6.94
N THR A 142 -5.70 4.75 -7.21
CA THR A 142 -6.72 4.41 -6.20
C THR A 142 -7.28 3.05 -6.55
N THR A 143 -7.17 2.12 -5.63
CA THR A 143 -7.86 0.83 -5.72
C THR A 143 -9.16 0.91 -4.94
N TYR A 144 -10.14 0.11 -5.34
CA TYR A 144 -11.40 0.00 -4.63
C TYR A 144 -11.51 -1.39 -4.04
N GLU A 145 -11.93 -1.47 -2.78
CA GLU A 145 -12.23 -2.73 -2.13
C GLU A 145 -13.67 -3.13 -2.39
N TYR A 146 -13.87 -4.39 -2.75
CA TYR A 146 -15.19 -4.92 -3.05
C TYR A 146 -15.45 -6.22 -2.29
N VAL A 147 -16.74 -6.48 -2.08
CA VAL A 147 -17.24 -7.79 -1.66
C VAL A 147 -17.98 -8.40 -2.84
N TYR A 148 -17.31 -9.32 -3.53
CA TYR A 148 -17.85 -10.05 -4.66
C TYR A 148 -18.72 -11.19 -4.18
N TYR A 149 -19.79 -11.47 -4.93
CA TYR A 149 -20.68 -12.58 -4.60
C TYR A 149 -21.40 -13.13 -5.83
N TRP A 150 -21.76 -14.41 -5.76
CA TRP A 150 -22.56 -15.07 -6.79
C TRP A 150 -24.07 -14.88 -6.53
N LYS A 151 -24.73 -14.09 -7.39
CA LYS A 151 -26.16 -13.77 -7.27
C LYS A 151 -27.06 -15.00 -7.32
N ASP A 152 -26.74 -15.95 -8.19
CA ASP A 152 -27.46 -17.22 -8.33
C ASP A 152 -27.30 -18.09 -7.08
N MET A 153 -26.13 -18.09 -6.46
CA MET A 153 -25.93 -18.81 -5.20
C MET A 153 -26.70 -18.19 -4.04
N PHE A 154 -26.73 -16.86 -3.96
CA PHE A 154 -27.56 -16.15 -2.98
C PHE A 154 -29.04 -16.48 -3.16
N ALA A 155 -29.53 -16.45 -4.40
CA ALA A 155 -30.91 -16.77 -4.73
C ALA A 155 -31.28 -18.21 -4.36
N ALA A 156 -30.42 -19.18 -4.67
CA ALA A 156 -30.66 -20.60 -4.36
C ALA A 156 -30.65 -20.89 -2.85
N ALA A 157 -29.80 -20.19 -2.08
CA ALA A 157 -29.79 -20.27 -0.62
C ALA A 157 -30.87 -19.40 0.06
N GLY A 158 -31.65 -18.63 -0.70
CA GLY A 158 -32.71 -17.77 -0.19
C GLY A 158 -32.20 -16.59 0.65
N VAL A 159 -30.96 -16.14 0.43
CA VAL A 159 -30.34 -15.03 1.15
C VAL A 159 -30.36 -13.75 0.32
N LYS A 160 -30.36 -12.59 0.99
CA LYS A 160 -30.25 -11.27 0.36
C LYS A 160 -28.84 -10.71 0.55
N VAL A 161 -28.49 -9.71 -0.25
CA VAL A 161 -27.26 -8.94 -0.03
C VAL A 161 -27.35 -8.25 1.33
N PRO A 162 -26.39 -8.47 2.24
CA PRO A 162 -26.41 -7.86 3.56
C PRO A 162 -26.05 -6.37 3.48
N ALA A 163 -26.69 -5.56 4.32
CA ALA A 163 -26.44 -4.13 4.50
C ALA A 163 -25.71 -3.80 5.82
N THR A 164 -25.65 -4.77 6.74
CA THR A 164 -24.96 -4.62 8.03
C THR A 164 -24.01 -5.79 8.30
N TRP A 165 -23.07 -5.60 9.23
CA TRP A 165 -22.15 -6.67 9.64
C TRP A 165 -22.90 -7.91 10.16
N GLY A 166 -23.90 -7.73 11.03
CA GLY A 166 -24.67 -8.87 11.56
C GLY A 166 -25.43 -9.62 10.46
N GLU A 167 -25.97 -8.90 9.47
CA GLU A 167 -26.57 -9.55 8.30
C GLU A 167 -25.52 -10.30 7.46
N PHE A 168 -24.30 -9.77 7.35
CA PHE A 168 -23.21 -10.43 6.64
C PHE A 168 -22.79 -11.74 7.31
N GLU A 169 -22.69 -11.76 8.64
CA GLU A 169 -22.47 -12.98 9.43
C GLU A 169 -23.59 -14.01 9.23
N ASP A 170 -24.85 -13.56 9.26
CA ASP A 170 -26.00 -14.44 9.05
C ASP A 170 -26.04 -15.03 7.63
N VAL A 171 -25.74 -14.21 6.62
CA VAL A 171 -25.71 -14.63 5.22
C VAL A 171 -24.59 -15.64 4.98
N THR A 172 -23.38 -15.38 5.45
CA THR A 172 -22.23 -16.30 5.32
C THR A 172 -22.51 -17.64 6.02
N LYS A 173 -23.05 -17.63 7.24
CA LYS A 173 -23.44 -18.86 7.96
C LYS A 173 -24.53 -19.65 7.21
N LYS A 174 -25.55 -18.99 6.66
CA LYS A 174 -26.61 -19.63 5.87
C LYS A 174 -26.06 -20.25 4.57
N LEU A 175 -25.18 -19.53 3.87
CA LEU A 175 -24.51 -20.05 2.67
C LEU A 175 -23.69 -21.29 3.01
N GLN A 176 -22.90 -21.24 4.09
CA GLN A 176 -22.09 -22.38 4.52
C GLN A 176 -22.96 -23.59 4.87
N ALA A 177 -24.04 -23.37 5.62
CA ALA A 177 -24.96 -24.44 6.00
C ALA A 177 -25.75 -25.02 4.81
N PHE A 178 -25.99 -24.23 3.76
CA PHE A 178 -26.73 -24.66 2.58
C PHE A 178 -25.84 -25.48 1.62
N TYR A 179 -24.71 -24.90 1.19
CA TYR A 179 -23.81 -25.51 0.21
C TYR A 179 -22.87 -26.55 0.81
N GLY A 180 -22.45 -26.34 2.06
CA GLY A 180 -21.56 -27.26 2.79
C GLY A 180 -22.12 -28.68 2.96
N LYS A 181 -23.43 -28.86 2.81
CA LYS A 181 -24.08 -30.19 2.82
C LYS A 181 -23.73 -31.03 1.60
N ALA A 182 -23.58 -30.38 0.44
CA ALA A 182 -23.29 -31.05 -0.83
C ALA A 182 -21.79 -31.04 -1.14
N ASP A 183 -21.08 -29.99 -0.71
CA ASP A 183 -19.63 -29.86 -0.86
C ASP A 183 -19.02 -29.55 0.52
N PRO A 184 -18.49 -30.57 1.22
CA PRO A 184 -17.86 -30.38 2.52
C PRO A 184 -16.66 -29.42 2.53
N ASP A 185 -16.08 -29.10 1.37
CA ASP A 185 -14.94 -28.20 1.23
C ASP A 185 -15.35 -26.80 0.74
N PHE A 186 -16.68 -26.56 0.65
CA PHE A 186 -17.26 -25.27 0.31
C PHE A 186 -16.82 -24.17 1.29
N MET A 187 -16.54 -22.98 0.75
CA MET A 187 -16.27 -21.77 1.53
C MET A 187 -17.39 -20.75 1.29
N ALA A 188 -18.20 -20.43 2.30
CA ALA A 188 -19.14 -19.32 2.17
C ALA A 188 -18.41 -18.00 1.91
N LEU A 189 -17.24 -17.84 2.55
CA LEU A 189 -16.31 -16.74 2.33
C LEU A 189 -14.94 -17.29 1.90
N ALA A 190 -14.57 -17.05 0.65
CA ALA A 190 -13.26 -17.39 0.11
C ALA A 190 -12.19 -16.50 0.76
N CYS A 191 -11.27 -17.12 1.50
CA CYS A 191 -10.11 -16.47 2.10
C CYS A 191 -8.98 -17.49 2.25
N GLY A 192 -7.89 -17.31 1.51
CA GLY A 192 -6.72 -18.18 1.55
C GLY A 192 -5.67 -17.66 2.52
N LEU A 193 -5.75 -18.07 3.79
CA LEU A 193 -4.95 -17.49 4.87
C LEU A 193 -3.53 -18.06 4.98
N LYS A 194 -3.12 -18.98 4.10
CA LYS A 194 -1.73 -19.46 4.04
C LYS A 194 -0.73 -18.33 3.75
N ASP A 195 -1.14 -17.36 2.95
CA ASP A 195 -0.29 -16.24 2.52
C ASP A 195 -0.36 -15.05 3.49
N GLU A 196 -1.10 -15.18 4.60
CA GLU A 196 -1.33 -14.17 5.64
C GLU A 196 -2.12 -12.94 5.18
N TRP A 197 -1.67 -12.27 4.12
CA TRP A 197 -2.22 -10.99 3.64
C TRP A 197 -3.71 -11.01 3.23
N PRO A 198 -4.37 -12.12 2.80
CA PRO A 198 -5.76 -12.06 2.31
C PRO A 198 -6.83 -11.69 3.35
N ASP A 199 -6.48 -11.54 4.63
CA ASP A 199 -7.36 -11.02 5.68
C ASP A 199 -7.45 -9.48 5.69
N TYR A 200 -6.61 -8.78 4.91
CA TYR A 200 -6.52 -7.32 4.88
C TYR A 200 -7.85 -6.57 4.68
N PRO A 201 -8.86 -7.04 3.90
CA PRO A 201 -10.10 -6.28 3.75
C PRO A 201 -10.83 -6.12 5.09
N TYR A 202 -10.63 -7.09 5.98
CA TYR A 202 -11.20 -7.13 7.31
C TYR A 202 -10.27 -6.48 8.34
N MET A 203 -8.98 -6.81 8.32
CA MET A 203 -8.04 -6.43 9.38
C MET A 203 -7.36 -5.08 9.15
N GLU A 204 -7.15 -4.69 7.88
CA GLU A 204 -6.54 -3.40 7.51
C GLU A 204 -7.59 -2.28 7.46
N PHE A 205 -8.75 -2.53 6.86
CA PHE A 205 -9.79 -1.51 6.64
C PHE A 205 -10.94 -1.55 7.65
N GLY A 206 -11.22 -2.70 8.24
CA GLY A 206 -12.31 -2.86 9.21
C GLY A 206 -12.22 -1.88 10.40
N PRO A 207 -11.05 -1.64 11.02
CA PRO A 207 -10.94 -0.66 12.10
C PRO A 207 -11.27 0.77 11.68
N ALA A 208 -10.98 1.15 10.43
CA ALA A 208 -11.36 2.46 9.90
C ALA A 208 -12.88 2.57 9.67
N LEU A 209 -13.52 1.47 9.24
CA LEU A 209 -14.99 1.38 9.09
C LEU A 209 -15.72 1.38 10.43
N GLU A 210 -15.15 0.78 11.47
CA GLU A 210 -15.72 0.77 12.82
C GLU A 210 -15.76 2.18 13.43
N GLY A 211 -14.65 2.91 13.34
CA GLY A 211 -14.51 4.25 13.94
C GLY A 211 -14.87 5.42 13.02
N GLY A 212 -15.06 5.18 11.72
CA GLY A 212 -15.16 6.24 10.71
C GLY A 212 -13.87 7.04 10.50
N ASN A 213 -12.74 6.56 11.04
CA ASN A 213 -11.44 7.22 10.98
C ASN A 213 -10.56 6.60 9.89
N GLY A 214 -10.49 7.23 8.72
CA GLY A 214 -9.62 6.82 7.61
C GLY A 214 -8.11 6.88 7.91
N HIS A 215 -7.71 7.55 9.01
CA HIS A 215 -6.32 7.63 9.45
C HIS A 215 -6.02 6.72 10.65
N ASN A 216 -6.85 5.68 10.89
CA ASN A 216 -6.74 4.82 12.07
C ASN A 216 -5.30 4.36 12.35
N TRP A 217 -4.58 3.83 11.35
CA TRP A 217 -3.19 3.37 11.51
C TRP A 217 -2.24 4.46 12.02
N ASN A 218 -2.39 5.70 11.53
CA ASN A 218 -1.57 6.82 11.97
C ASN A 218 -1.99 7.28 13.38
N THR A 219 -3.29 7.30 13.67
CA THR A 219 -3.79 7.66 15.01
C THR A 219 -3.37 6.63 16.05
N MET A 220 -3.43 5.34 15.72
CA MET A 220 -3.01 4.23 16.57
C MET A 220 -1.56 4.38 17.03
N ALA A 221 -0.66 4.78 16.13
CA ALA A 221 0.77 4.92 16.42
C ALA A 221 1.07 5.99 17.50
N LEU A 222 0.10 6.84 17.84
CA LEU A 222 0.21 7.88 18.85
C LEU A 222 -0.44 7.49 20.20
N GLN A 223 -0.98 6.28 20.32
CA GLN A 223 -1.68 5.81 21.51
C GLN A 223 -0.82 4.83 22.31
N ASP A 224 -0.89 4.91 23.65
CA ASP A 224 -0.19 3.98 24.54
C ASP A 224 -0.85 2.59 24.57
N ALA A 225 -2.17 2.51 24.36
CA ALA A 225 -2.94 1.26 24.44
C ALA A 225 -4.00 1.14 23.31
N PRO A 226 -3.60 1.12 22.03
CA PRO A 226 -4.54 1.15 20.90
C PRO A 226 -5.37 -0.13 20.74
N PHE A 227 -4.98 -1.22 21.38
CA PHE A 227 -5.68 -2.51 21.36
C PHE A 227 -6.55 -2.74 22.60
N ALA A 228 -6.66 -1.76 23.50
CA ALA A 228 -7.48 -1.90 24.71
C ALA A 228 -8.97 -2.11 24.38
N GLU A 229 -9.69 -2.71 25.32
CA GLU A 229 -11.13 -2.92 25.19
C GLU A 229 -11.85 -1.59 24.88
N GLY A 230 -12.76 -1.63 23.90
CA GLY A 230 -13.54 -0.48 23.47
C GLY A 230 -12.91 0.36 22.35
N THR A 231 -11.64 0.12 21.97
CA THR A 231 -11.06 0.75 20.77
C THR A 231 -11.67 0.15 19.50
N ASP A 232 -11.56 0.88 18.39
CA ASP A 232 -12.09 0.45 17.10
C ASP A 232 -11.39 -0.83 16.59
N ILE A 233 -10.09 -0.94 16.86
CA ILE A 233 -9.31 -2.14 16.53
C ILE A 233 -9.81 -3.33 17.36
N TYR A 234 -9.99 -3.16 18.67
CA TYR A 234 -10.51 -4.23 19.53
C TYR A 234 -11.87 -4.74 19.05
N LYS A 235 -12.83 -3.83 18.83
CA LYS A 235 -14.18 -4.18 18.35
C LYS A 235 -14.14 -4.88 17.01
N CYS A 236 -13.37 -4.35 16.06
CA CYS A 236 -13.25 -4.93 14.72
C CYS A 236 -12.63 -6.33 14.79
N TYR A 237 -11.50 -6.50 15.49
CA TYR A 237 -10.80 -7.78 15.53
C TYR A 237 -11.61 -8.87 16.23
N HIS A 238 -12.44 -8.53 17.22
CA HIS A 238 -13.40 -9.46 17.79
C HIS A 238 -14.47 -9.89 16.78
N LYS A 239 -15.06 -8.95 16.02
CA LYS A 239 -16.01 -9.28 14.94
C LYS A 239 -15.38 -10.20 13.88
N VAL A 240 -14.16 -9.90 13.46
CA VAL A 240 -13.44 -10.72 12.46
C VAL A 240 -13.12 -12.10 13.02
N TYR A 241 -12.67 -12.18 14.28
CA TYR A 241 -12.43 -13.45 14.96
C TYR A 241 -13.69 -14.33 15.02
N ASP A 242 -14.82 -13.76 15.41
CA ASP A 242 -16.10 -14.48 15.49
C ASP A 242 -16.56 -14.97 14.11
N LEU A 243 -16.39 -14.15 13.07
CA LEU A 243 -16.68 -14.55 11.69
C LEU A 243 -15.75 -15.68 11.24
N PHE A 244 -14.43 -15.51 11.37
CA PHE A 244 -13.43 -16.45 10.84
C PHE A 244 -13.47 -17.79 11.56
N THR A 245 -13.82 -17.81 12.84
CA THR A 245 -13.96 -19.04 13.63
C THR A 245 -15.35 -19.68 13.54
N SER A 246 -16.32 -19.05 12.87
CA SER A 246 -17.67 -19.60 12.70
C SER A 246 -17.76 -20.77 11.69
N GLY A 247 -16.67 -21.08 10.98
CA GLY A 247 -16.60 -22.14 9.97
C GLY A 247 -16.98 -21.72 8.55
N VAL A 248 -17.26 -20.44 8.32
CA VAL A 248 -17.64 -19.89 6.99
C VAL A 248 -16.49 -19.84 5.99
N LEU A 249 -15.24 -20.01 6.46
CA LEU A 249 -14.05 -20.10 5.62
C LEU A 249 -13.78 -21.54 5.12
N GLY A 250 -14.70 -22.47 5.32
CA GLY A 250 -14.47 -23.89 5.04
C GLY A 250 -13.53 -24.54 6.06
N LYS A 251 -13.03 -25.74 5.74
CA LYS A 251 -12.29 -26.59 6.70
C LYS A 251 -10.81 -26.24 6.88
N ASP A 252 -10.16 -25.74 5.84
CA ASP A 252 -8.71 -25.53 5.83
C ASP A 252 -8.32 -24.18 5.20
N PRO A 253 -8.77 -23.05 5.78
CA PRO A 253 -8.40 -21.74 5.25
C PRO A 253 -6.90 -21.44 5.40
N LEU A 254 -6.21 -22.03 6.38
CA LEU A 254 -4.77 -21.83 6.60
C LEU A 254 -3.89 -22.68 5.66
N GLY A 255 -4.43 -23.72 5.03
CA GLY A 255 -3.73 -24.53 4.04
C GLY A 255 -3.81 -24.00 2.61
N LEU A 256 -4.71 -23.04 2.34
CA LEU A 256 -4.97 -22.47 1.02
C LEU A 256 -4.33 -21.09 0.87
N GLY A 257 -3.62 -20.86 -0.24
CA GLY A 257 -3.16 -19.52 -0.65
C GLY A 257 -4.26 -18.72 -1.36
N TYR A 258 -3.98 -17.44 -1.60
CA TYR A 258 -4.89 -16.51 -2.26
C TYR A 258 -5.35 -17.01 -3.63
N ASP A 259 -4.43 -17.45 -4.49
CA ASP A 259 -4.74 -17.92 -5.84
C ASP A 259 -5.66 -19.14 -5.82
N GLN A 260 -5.47 -20.02 -4.82
CA GLN A 260 -6.31 -21.20 -4.65
C GLN A 260 -7.72 -20.81 -4.21
N ALA A 261 -7.86 -19.90 -3.22
CA ALA A 261 -9.15 -19.40 -2.78
C ALA A 261 -9.89 -18.63 -3.89
N SER A 262 -9.17 -17.83 -4.67
CA SER A 262 -9.68 -17.11 -5.84
C SER A 262 -10.18 -18.09 -6.92
N GLY A 263 -9.43 -19.16 -7.17
CA GLY A 263 -9.83 -20.24 -8.06
C GLY A 263 -11.10 -20.97 -7.61
N LEU A 264 -11.26 -21.21 -6.30
CA LEU A 264 -12.48 -21.78 -5.74
C LEU A 264 -13.68 -20.84 -5.92
N PHE A 265 -13.50 -19.55 -5.69
CA PHE A 265 -14.53 -18.54 -5.94
C PHE A 265 -14.93 -18.50 -7.42
N ALA A 266 -13.96 -18.45 -8.34
CA ALA A 266 -14.21 -18.47 -9.79
C ALA A 266 -14.95 -19.75 -10.25
N ALA A 267 -14.65 -20.90 -9.63
CA ALA A 267 -15.29 -22.18 -9.90
C ALA A 267 -16.65 -22.38 -9.19
N LYS A 268 -17.21 -21.34 -8.53
CA LYS A 268 -18.43 -21.41 -7.72
C LYS A 268 -18.39 -22.45 -6.58
N LYS A 269 -17.19 -22.74 -6.08
CA LYS A 269 -16.96 -23.50 -4.84
C LYS A 269 -16.82 -22.60 -3.61
N ALA A 270 -16.92 -21.29 -3.82
CA ALA A 270 -17.13 -20.32 -2.77
C ALA A 270 -18.17 -19.28 -3.18
N ALA A 271 -18.91 -18.71 -2.22
CA ALA A 271 -20.03 -17.80 -2.52
C ALA A 271 -19.64 -16.32 -2.51
N ILE A 272 -18.74 -15.92 -1.61
CA ILE A 272 -18.36 -14.53 -1.36
C ILE A 272 -16.83 -14.44 -1.36
N MET A 273 -16.29 -13.33 -1.87
CA MET A 273 -14.87 -13.00 -1.73
C MET A 273 -14.72 -11.50 -1.50
N ALA A 274 -14.06 -11.10 -0.41
CA ALA A 274 -13.65 -9.72 -0.21
C ALA A 274 -12.22 -9.56 -0.74
N THR A 275 -12.03 -8.68 -1.72
CA THR A 275 -10.71 -8.34 -2.27
C THR A 275 -10.84 -7.05 -3.08
N GLY A 276 -9.71 -6.42 -3.37
CA GLY A 276 -9.66 -5.24 -4.19
C GLY A 276 -10.03 -5.51 -5.65
N ASP A 277 -10.30 -4.43 -6.37
CA ASP A 277 -10.68 -4.39 -7.77
C ASP A 277 -9.69 -5.10 -8.71
N TRP A 278 -8.45 -5.22 -8.28
CA TRP A 278 -7.39 -5.97 -8.92
C TRP A 278 -7.58 -7.50 -8.88
N GLY A 279 -8.30 -8.03 -7.88
CA GLY A 279 -8.40 -9.46 -7.63
C GLY A 279 -9.22 -10.25 -8.66
N LEU A 280 -10.07 -9.57 -9.43
CA LEU A 280 -10.89 -10.17 -10.49
C LEU A 280 -10.59 -9.59 -11.89
N GLN A 281 -9.43 -8.95 -12.06
CA GLN A 281 -8.95 -8.51 -13.38
C GLN A 281 -8.33 -9.72 -14.09
N SER A 282 -9.17 -10.54 -14.70
CA SER A 282 -8.80 -11.62 -15.63
C SER A 282 -9.26 -11.30 -17.05
#